data_AF-C5LSA4-F1
#
_entry.id   AF-C5LSA4-F1
#
_cell.length_a   1.000
_cell.length_b   1.000
_cell.length_c   1.000
_cell.angle_alpha   90.00
_cell.angle_beta   90.00
_cell.angle_gamma   90.00
#
_symmetry.space_group_name_H-M   'P 1'
#
loop_
_entity.id
_entity.type
_entity.pdbx_description
1 polymer ?
#
loop_
_entity_poly.entity_id
_entity_poly.type
_entity_poly.pdbx_seq_one_letter_code
_entity_poly.pdbx_strand_id
1 'polypeptide(L)' 'VESLKDTETVIAKALEYAKSVGLVKVGDKVVAVHGIKENTAGATNMMEVVNV' A
#
# COMPACT_ATOMS: atom_id res chain seq x y z
N VAL A 1 18.60 3.01 -6.29
CA VAL A 1 17.48 3.08 -5.33
C VAL A 1 16.26 3.48 -6.14
N GLU A 2 15.58 2.51 -6.76
CA GLU A 2 14.45 2.74 -7.69
C GLU A 2 13.25 1.84 -7.39
N SER A 3 13.21 1.12 -6.25
CA SER A 3 12.10 0.19 -5.97
C SER A 3 10.92 0.80 -5.21
N LEU A 4 11.04 2.00 -4.65
CA LEU A 4 9.98 2.56 -3.79
C LEU A 4 8.86 3.25 -4.60
N LYS A 5 9.15 3.74 -5.82
CA LYS A 5 8.16 4.43 -6.67
C LYS A 5 6.99 3.55 -7.06
N ASP A 6 7.27 2.28 -7.33
CA ASP A 6 6.24 1.34 -7.80
C ASP A 6 5.35 0.91 -6.63
N THR A 7 5.91 0.73 -5.44
CA THR A 7 5.19 0.28 -4.24
C THR A 7 4.25 1.35 -3.72
N GLU A 8 4.68 2.62 -3.66
CA GLU A 8 3.80 3.74 -3.32
C GLU A 8 2.61 3.83 -4.29
N THR A 9 2.85 3.59 -5.58
CA THR A 9 1.80 3.56 -6.60
C THR A 9 0.81 2.40 -6.39
N VAL A 10 1.30 1.22 -5.98
CA VAL A 10 0.45 0.07 -5.63
C VAL A 10 -0.43 0.38 -4.42
N ILE A 11 0.14 0.98 -3.37
CA ILE A 11 -0.60 1.37 -2.17
C ILE A 11 -1.65 2.43 -2.51
N ALA A 12 -1.30 3.43 -3.32
CA ALA A 12 -2.25 4.46 -3.76
C ALA A 12 -3.45 3.85 -4.50
N LYS A 13 -3.22 2.94 -5.44
CA LYS A 13 -4.29 2.22 -6.16
C LYS A 13 -5.15 1.37 -5.23
N ALA A 14 -4.53 0.69 -4.26
CA ALA A 14 -5.26 -0.08 -3.26
C ALA A 14 -6.17 0.82 -2.40
N LEU A 15 -5.69 2.01 -2.01
CA LEU A 15 -6.47 3.00 -1.28
C LEU A 15 -7.60 3.61 -2.13
N GLU A 16 -7.37 3.90 -3.40
CA GLU A 16 -8.43 4.35 -4.32
C GLU A 16 -9.55 3.32 -4.44
N TYR A 17 -9.18 2.04 -4.61
CA TYR A 17 -10.16 0.95 -4.63
C TYR A 17 -10.90 0.87 -3.30
N ALA A 18 -10.19 0.85 -2.18
CA ALA A 18 -10.79 0.77 -0.84
C ALA A 18 -11.76 1.94 -0.56
N LYS A 19 -11.44 3.15 -1.02
CA LYS A 19 -12.35 4.32 -0.98
C LYS A 19 -13.60 4.07 -1.82
N SER A 20 -13.43 3.58 -3.05
CA SER A 20 -14.54 3.36 -3.99
C SER A 20 -15.56 2.31 -3.52
N VAL A 21 -15.12 1.33 -2.74
CA VAL A 21 -16.00 0.31 -2.14
C VAL A 21 -16.46 0.66 -0.72
N GLY A 22 -16.08 1.83 -0.21
CA GLY A 22 -16.50 2.33 1.11
C GLY A 22 -15.83 1.67 2.31
N LEU A 23 -14.67 1.04 2.13
CA LEU A 23 -13.91 0.40 3.23
C LEU A 23 -13.12 1.42 4.08
N VAL A 24 -12.73 2.54 3.48
CA VAL A 24 -11.96 3.60 4.14
C VAL A 24 -12.42 4.98 3.68
N LYS A 25 -12.18 6.00 4.49
CA LYS A 25 -12.45 7.41 4.17
C LYS A 25 -11.27 8.31 4.54
N VAL A 26 -11.25 9.52 3.98
CA VAL A 26 -10.19 10.51 4.25
C VAL A 26 -10.05 10.75 5.74
N GLY A 27 -8.82 10.66 6.24
CA GLY A 27 -8.48 10.83 7.66
C GLY A 27 -8.26 9.53 8.42
N ASP A 28 -8.71 8.40 7.89
CA ASP A 28 -8.44 7.07 8.46
C ASP A 28 -6.93 6.74 8.40
N LYS A 29 -6.51 5.79 9.24
CA LYS A 29 -5.16 5.23 9.24
C LYS A 29 -5.24 3.78 8.79
N VAL A 30 -4.39 3.39 7.85
CA VAL A 30 -4.32 2.04 7.31
C VAL A 30 -2.92 1.48 7.54
N VAL A 31 -2.83 0.21 7.92
CA VAL A 31 -1.56 -0.51 7.99
C VAL A 31 -1.38 -1.25 6.67
N ALA A 32 -0.37 -0.86 5.89
CA ALA A 32 0.00 -1.53 4.65
C ALA A 32 1.10 -2.56 4.95
N VAL A 33 0.93 -3.79 4.46
CA VAL A 33 1.93 -4.87 4.56
C VAL A 33 2.32 -5.29 3.15
N HIS A 34 3.59 -5.12 2.79
CA HIS A 34 4.09 -5.38 1.45
C HIS A 34 5.57 -5.83 1.48
N GLY A 35 6.14 -6.14 0.31
CA GLY A 35 7.56 -6.41 0.16
C GLY A 35 8.29 -5.17 -0.38
N ILE A 36 9.57 -5.01 -0.03
CA ILE A 36 10.46 -4.04 -0.69
C ILE A 36 10.77 -4.48 -2.13
N LYS A 37 10.88 -5.80 -2.31
CA LYS A 37 11.05 -6.42 -3.63
C LYS A 37 9.67 -6.80 -4.17
N GLU A 38 9.31 -6.20 -5.28
CA GLU A 38 8.02 -6.42 -5.92
C GLU A 38 7.95 -7.75 -6.69
N ASN A 39 6.71 -8.16 -6.99
CA ASN A 39 6.39 -9.30 -7.87
C ASN A 39 7.14 -10.60 -7.52
N THR A 40 7.49 -10.78 -6.24
CA THR A 40 8.25 -11.93 -5.76
C THR A 40 7.51 -12.57 -4.60
N ALA A 41 7.02 -13.79 -4.81
CA ALA A 41 6.37 -14.56 -3.74
C ALA A 41 7.33 -14.79 -2.57
N GLY A 42 6.83 -14.63 -1.34
CA GLY A 42 7.65 -14.76 -0.13
C GLY A 42 8.54 -13.55 0.19
N ALA A 43 8.45 -12.46 -0.56
CA ALA A 43 9.23 -11.24 -0.31
C ALA A 43 8.57 -10.22 0.63
N THR A 44 7.43 -10.55 1.25
CA THR A 44 6.74 -9.66 2.20
C THR A 44 7.61 -9.42 3.44
N ASN A 45 8.00 -8.17 3.67
CA ASN A 45 8.95 -7.83 4.73
C ASN A 45 8.87 -6.37 5.25
N MET A 46 7.88 -5.59 4.81
CA MET A 46 7.72 -4.19 5.20
C MET A 46 6.28 -3.94 5.66
N MET A 47 6.16 -3.13 6.72
CA MET A 47 4.89 -2.67 7.26
C MET A 47 4.97 -1.18 7.55
N GLU A 48 3.96 -0.43 7.10
CA GLU A 48 3.89 1.02 7.32
C GLU A 48 2.45 1.48 7.59
N VAL A 49 2.33 2.62 8.29
CA VAL A 49 1.04 3.27 8.55
C VAL A 49 0.86 4.39 7.53
N VAL A 50 -0.18 4.28 6.72
CA VAL A 50 -0.52 5.26 5.68
C VAL A 50 -1.80 6.01 6.02
N ASN A 51 -1.85 7.27 5.59
CA ASN A 51 -3.04 8.11 5.69
C ASN A 51 -3.91 7.90 4.46
N VAL A 52 -5.20 7.72 4.67
CA VAL A 52 -6.21 7.62 3.62
C VAL A 52 -6.57 9.00 3.09
#